data_AF-A0A5C0ASZ5-F1
#
_entry.id   AF-A0A5C0ASZ5-F1
#
_cell.length_a   1.000
_cell.length_b   1.000
_cell.length_c   1.000
_cell.angle_alpha   90.00
_cell.angle_beta   90.00
_cell.angle_gamma   90.00
#
_symmetry.space_group_name_H-M   'P 1'
#
loop_
_entity.id
_entity.type
_entity.pdbx_description
1 polymer ?
#
loop_
_entity_poly.entity_id
_entity_poly.type
_entity_poly.pdbx_seq_one_letter_code
_entity_poly.pdbx_strand_id
1 'polypeptide(L)'
;MNDPLIALLAVLCNASAQVAMKFAGRAGMSGADAAESVSRWMAWLSPWLLASVALYGLSFLLTIRVFANNALSVASPLMAGLTFICIVMASWLVLGESMDVRKIGGIVLILAGIVVLTYR
;
A
#
# COMPACT_ATOMS: atom_id res chain seq x y z
N MET A 1 -15.92 15.23 2.71
CA MET A 1 -15.72 13.88 2.17
C MET A 1 -16.96 13.09 2.52
N ASN A 2 -17.81 12.71 1.55
CA ASN A 2 -19.11 12.11 1.87
C ASN A 2 -19.00 10.63 2.29
N ASP A 3 -17.87 9.97 1.99
CA ASP A 3 -17.64 8.55 2.31
C ASP A 3 -16.25 8.31 2.96
N PRO A 4 -15.98 8.84 4.17
CA PRO A 4 -14.67 8.68 4.83
C PRO A 4 -14.37 7.22 5.20
N LEU A 5 -15.40 6.43 5.49
CA LEU A 5 -15.27 4.99 5.80
C LEU A 5 -14.77 4.20 4.59
N ILE A 6 -15.28 4.48 3.39
CA ILE A 6 -14.86 3.80 2.15
C ILE A 6 -13.40 4.13 1.84
N ALA A 7 -12.99 5.39 2.07
CA ALA A 7 -11.60 5.80 1.90
C ALA A 7 -10.66 5.08 2.89
N LEU A 8 -11.04 5.01 4.17
CA LEU A 8 -10.27 4.28 5.18
C LEU A 8 -10.13 2.80 4.82
N LEU A 9 -11.22 2.17 4.37
CA LEU A 9 -11.24 0.77 3.98
C LEU A 9 -10.38 0.52 2.73
N ALA A 10 -10.43 1.43 1.74
CA ALA A 10 -9.57 1.38 0.56
C ALA A 10 -8.08 1.45 0.93
N VAL A 11 -7.74 2.36 1.83
CA VAL A 11 -6.39 2.61 2.34
C VAL A 11 -5.85 1.40 3.10
N LEU A 12 -6.65 0.84 4.02
CA LEU A 12 -6.27 -0.35 4.79
C LEU A 12 -6.08 -1.56 3.88
N CYS A 13 -6.96 -1.73 2.89
CA CYS A 13 -6.86 -2.78 1.89
C CYS A 13 -5.62 -2.59 0.98
N ASN A 14 -5.27 -1.34 0.68
CA ASN A 14 -4.06 -1.04 -0.08
C ASN A 14 -2.80 -1.40 0.71
N ALA A 15 -2.74 -0.98 1.97
CA ALA A 15 -1.60 -1.23 2.84
C ALA A 15 -1.41 -2.74 3.10
N SER A 16 -2.50 -3.49 3.34
CA SER A 16 -2.43 -4.94 3.52
C SER A 16 -1.98 -5.64 2.24
N ALA A 17 -2.45 -5.20 1.07
CA ALA A 17 -1.99 -5.72 -0.22
C ALA A 17 -0.49 -5.48 -0.44
N GLN A 18 0.03 -4.29 -0.14
CA GLN A 18 1.45 -3.99 -0.31
C GLN A 18 2.36 -4.79 0.64
N VAL A 19 1.91 -5.02 1.87
CA VAL A 19 2.60 -5.89 2.82
C VAL A 19 2.60 -7.34 2.33
N ALA A 20 1.45 -7.85 1.90
CA ALA A 20 1.32 -9.19 1.35
C ALA A 20 2.14 -9.38 0.06
N MET A 21 2.23 -8.37 -0.80
CA MET A 21 3.14 -8.37 -1.96
C MET A 21 4.61 -8.50 -1.53
N LYS A 22 5.03 -7.80 -0.47
CA LYS A 22 6.42 -7.90 0.04
C LYS A 22 6.72 -9.30 0.58
N PHE A 23 5.75 -9.96 1.23
CA PHE A 23 5.87 -11.37 1.63
C PHE A 23 5.90 -12.32 0.44
N ALA A 24 5.01 -12.13 -0.54
CA ALA A 24 4.98 -12.93 -1.76
C ALA A 24 6.30 -12.81 -2.53
N GLY A 25 6.87 -11.60 -2.62
CA GLY A 25 8.18 -11.36 -3.24
C GLY A 25 9.32 -12.07 -2.50
N ARG A 26 9.35 -12.02 -1.16
CA ARG A 26 10.35 -12.76 -0.37
C ARG A 26 10.21 -14.28 -0.51
N ALA A 27 8.99 -14.80 -0.48
CA ALA A 27 8.70 -16.23 -0.63
C ALA A 27 9.04 -16.74 -2.04
N GLY A 28 8.78 -15.95 -3.08
CA GLY A 28 9.11 -16.29 -4.48
C GLY A 28 10.58 -16.14 -4.84
N MET A 29 11.34 -15.27 -4.16
CA MET A 29 12.77 -15.05 -4.41
C MET A 29 13.70 -15.95 -3.57
N SER A 30 13.21 -16.62 -2.52
CA SER A 30 14.01 -17.51 -1.66
C SER A 30 14.26 -18.91 -2.27
N GLY A 31 13.62 -19.25 -3.38
CA GLY A 31 13.83 -20.52 -4.11
C GLY A 31 14.98 -20.43 -5.12
N ALA A 32 16.14 -19.96 -4.69
CA ALA A 32 17.33 -19.78 -5.53
C ALA A 32 18.06 -21.11 -5.78
N ASP A 33 17.42 -22.02 -6.51
CA ASP A 33 18.09 -23.15 -7.16
C ASP A 33 17.69 -23.21 -8.63
N ALA A 34 18.58 -22.64 -9.46
CA ALA A 34 18.94 -22.83 -10.88
C ALA A 34 18.07 -23.59 -11.93
N ALA A 35 16.82 -23.98 -11.68
CA ALA A 35 15.93 -24.57 -12.70
C ALA A 35 15.02 -23.50 -13.32
N GLU A 36 15.65 -22.64 -14.12
CA GLU A 36 15.19 -21.34 -14.56
C GLU A 36 14.00 -21.33 -15.54
N SER A 37 13.25 -20.22 -15.52
CA SER A 37 12.18 -19.82 -16.43
C SER A 37 10.77 -20.32 -16.11
N VAL A 38 10.49 -21.63 -16.02
CA VAL A 38 9.09 -22.11 -15.79
C VAL A 38 8.60 -21.83 -14.36
N SER A 39 9.48 -22.00 -13.37
CA SER A 39 9.19 -21.73 -11.96
C SER A 39 8.81 -20.26 -11.67
N ARG A 40 9.32 -19.31 -12.47
CA ARG A 40 9.01 -17.88 -12.30
C ARG A 40 7.53 -17.55 -12.57
N TRP A 41 6.89 -18.24 -13.52
CA TRP A 41 5.45 -18.06 -13.78
C TRP A 41 4.60 -18.67 -12.66
N MET A 42 5.03 -19.79 -12.08
CA MET A 42 4.36 -20.40 -10.92
C MET A 42 4.56 -19.60 -9.62
N ALA A 43 5.68 -18.88 -9.47
CA ALA A 43 5.85 -17.91 -8.39
C ALA A 43 4.87 -16.72 -8.51
N TRP A 44 4.49 -16.33 -9.74
CA TRP A 44 3.40 -15.38 -9.98
C TRP A 44 2.01 -15.95 -9.66
N LEU A 45 1.83 -17.28 -9.71
CA LEU A 45 0.63 -17.97 -9.24
C LEU A 45 0.66 -18.32 -7.74
N SER A 46 1.59 -17.76 -6.97
CA SER A 46 1.58 -17.94 -5.52
C SER A 46 0.24 -17.46 -4.94
N PRO A 47 -0.45 -18.26 -4.09
CA PRO A 47 -1.72 -17.88 -3.48
C PRO A 47 -1.65 -16.52 -2.77
N TRP A 48 -0.47 -16.20 -2.22
CA TRP A 48 -0.18 -14.91 -1.60
C TRP A 48 -0.14 -13.76 -2.59
N LEU A 49 0.45 -13.95 -3.78
CA LEU A 49 0.48 -12.92 -4.81
C LEU A 49 -0.92 -12.70 -5.37
N LEU A 50 -1.67 -13.77 -5.62
CA LEU A 50 -3.06 -13.69 -6.09
C LEU A 50 -3.97 -12.98 -5.08
N ALA A 51 -3.85 -13.30 -3.78
CA ALA A 51 -4.57 -12.62 -2.71
C ALA A 51 -4.19 -11.13 -2.62
N SER A 52 -2.91 -10.80 -2.78
CA SER A 52 -2.43 -9.43 -2.79
C SER A 52 -2.98 -8.64 -3.98
N VAL A 53 -3.00 -9.24 -5.16
CA VAL A 53 -3.58 -8.64 -6.38
C VAL A 53 -5.08 -8.44 -6.23
N ALA A 54 -5.80 -9.41 -5.67
CA ALA A 54 -7.23 -9.28 -5.41
C ALA A 54 -7.54 -8.15 -4.41
N LEU A 55 -6.80 -8.07 -3.30
CA LEU A 55 -6.91 -6.98 -2.31
C LEU A 55 -6.56 -5.62 -2.93
N TYR A 56 -5.49 -5.55 -3.72
CA TYR A 56 -5.09 -4.32 -4.42
C TYR A 56 -6.15 -3.88 -5.43
N GLY A 57 -6.70 -4.83 -6.20
CA GLY A 57 -7.80 -4.58 -7.13
C GLY A 57 -9.06 -4.08 -6.42
N LEU A 58 -9.39 -4.66 -5.26
CA LEU A 58 -10.51 -4.20 -4.44
C LEU A 58 -10.26 -2.76 -3.94
N SER A 59 -9.07 -2.49 -3.39
CA SER A 59 -8.65 -1.15 -2.98
C SER A 59 -8.77 -0.13 -4.12
N PHE A 60 -8.41 -0.51 -5.34
CA PHE A 60 -8.54 0.33 -6.52
C PHE A 60 -10.01 0.65 -6.84
N LEU A 61 -10.91 -0.34 -6.79
CA LEU A 61 -12.35 -0.12 -7.00
C LEU A 61 -12.96 0.80 -5.93
N LEU A 62 -12.58 0.63 -4.64
CA LEU A 62 -13.00 1.54 -3.59
C LEU A 62 -12.46 2.96 -3.80
N THR A 63 -11.21 3.08 -4.27
CA THR A 63 -10.60 4.38 -4.57
C THR A 63 -11.30 5.10 -5.72
N ILE A 64 -11.70 4.37 -6.78
CA ILE A 64 -12.52 4.93 -7.87
C ILE A 64 -13.82 5.50 -7.32
N ARG A 65 -14.51 4.78 -6.43
CA ARG A 65 -15.74 5.27 -5.77
C ARG A 65 -15.50 6.56 -4.98
N VAL A 66 -14.39 6.64 -4.26
CA VAL A 66 -14.05 7.84 -3.48
C VAL A 66 -13.73 9.04 -4.37
N PHE A 67 -13.05 8.81 -5.51
CA PHE A 67 -12.80 9.86 -6.50
C PHE A 67 -14.04 10.27 -7.29
N ALA A 68 -15.03 9.38 -7.46
CA ALA A 68 -16.29 9.72 -8.10
C ALA A 68 -17.13 10.69 -7.25
N ASN A 69 -17.05 10.60 -5.92
CA ASN A 69 -17.87 11.38 -4.99
C ASN A 69 -17.17 12.61 -4.39
N ASN A 70 -15.86 12.79 -4.61
CA ASN A 70 -15.10 13.90 -4.03
C ASN A 70 -14.17 14.55 -5.06
N ALA A 71 -13.88 15.84 -4.88
CA ALA A 71 -12.89 16.54 -5.69
C ALA A 71 -11.52 15.83 -5.59
N LEU A 72 -10.99 15.38 -6.74
CA LEU A 72 -9.67 14.72 -6.83
C LEU A 72 -8.57 15.55 -6.15
N SER A 73 -8.66 16.88 -6.21
CA SER A 73 -7.70 17.79 -5.59
C SER A 73 -7.59 17.66 -4.06
N VAL A 74 -8.62 17.16 -3.38
CA VAL A 74 -8.65 17.00 -1.91
C VAL A 74 -8.60 15.52 -1.52
N ALA A 75 -9.29 14.66 -2.27
CA ALA A 75 -9.32 13.23 -1.98
C ALA A 75 -7.97 12.55 -2.23
N SER A 76 -7.23 12.95 -3.28
CA SER A 76 -5.98 12.29 -3.64
C SER A 76 -4.84 12.55 -2.64
N PRO A 77 -4.59 13.78 -2.13
CA PRO A 77 -3.55 13.98 -1.12
C PRO A 77 -3.89 13.29 0.19
N LEU A 78 -5.17 13.33 0.61
CA LEU A 78 -5.65 12.64 1.82
C LEU A 78 -5.47 11.12 1.72
N MET A 79 -5.92 10.51 0.62
CA MET A 79 -5.73 9.08 0.35
C MET A 79 -4.25 8.68 0.37
N ALA A 80 -3.40 9.46 -0.31
CA ALA A 80 -1.97 9.21 -0.36
C ALA A 80 -1.34 9.26 1.04
N GLY A 81 -1.68 10.28 1.84
CA GLY A 81 -1.18 10.41 3.21
C GLY A 81 -1.59 9.27 4.11
N LEU A 82 -2.88 8.91 4.11
CA LEU A 82 -3.40 7.85 4.95
C LEU A 82 -2.80 6.49 4.56
N THR A 83 -2.69 6.23 3.25
CA THR A 83 -2.02 5.04 2.70
C THR A 83 -0.57 4.98 3.13
N PHE A 84 0.15 6.08 3.04
CA PHE A 84 1.55 6.15 3.44
C PHE A 84 1.75 5.86 4.93
N ILE A 85 0.93 6.46 5.80
CA ILE A 85 0.97 6.20 7.26
C ILE A 85 0.71 4.71 7.53
N CYS A 86 -0.33 4.14 6.93
CA CYS A 86 -0.67 2.73 7.10
C CYS A 86 0.46 1.79 6.63
N ILE A 87 1.09 2.07 5.48
CA ILE A 87 2.20 1.27 4.95
C ILE A 87 3.43 1.35 5.85
N VAL A 88 3.74 2.54 6.36
CA VAL A 88 4.87 2.75 7.28
C VAL A 88 4.63 2.00 8.58
N MET A 89 3.45 2.14 9.18
CA MET A 89 3.08 1.40 10.40
C MET A 89 3.12 -0.11 10.16
N ALA A 90 2.57 -0.58 9.04
CA ALA A 90 2.58 -2.00 8.71
C ALA A 90 3.99 -2.51 8.40
N SER A 91 4.84 -1.72 7.76
CA SER A 91 6.25 -2.07 7.55
C SER A 91 7.02 -2.14 8.87
N TRP A 92 6.75 -1.24 9.81
CA TRP A 92 7.37 -1.31 11.14
C TRP A 92 6.92 -2.54 11.90
N LEU A 93 5.61 -2.76 11.99
CA LEU A 93 5.00 -3.80 12.81
C LEU A 93 5.26 -5.22 12.25
N VAL A 94 5.18 -5.36 10.92
CA VAL A 94 5.17 -6.67 10.26
C VAL A 94 6.54 -7.07 9.72
N LEU A 95 7.37 -6.12 9.29
CA LEU A 95 8.71 -6.41 8.82
C LEU A 95 9.81 -6.19 9.85
N GLY A 96 9.50 -5.54 10.99
CA GLY A 96 10.48 -5.25 12.02
C GLY A 96 11.63 -4.36 11.51
N GLU A 97 11.43 -3.62 10.42
CA GLU A 97 12.46 -2.72 9.90
C GLU A 97 12.77 -1.65 10.95
N SER A 98 14.05 -1.53 11.33
CA SER A 98 14.51 -0.45 12.21
C SER A 98 14.14 0.89 11.59
N MET A 99 13.26 1.62 12.29
CA MET A 99 12.84 2.96 11.90
C MET A 99 13.98 3.92 12.18
N ASP A 100 14.83 4.12 11.18
CA ASP A 100 15.90 5.12 11.23
C ASP A 100 15.29 6.52 11.41
N VAL A 101 15.95 7.36 12.21
CA VAL A 101 15.49 8.73 12.51
C VAL A 101 15.32 9.55 11.22
N ARG A 102 16.07 9.24 10.16
CA ARG A 102 15.92 9.85 8.83
C ARG A 102 14.61 9.43 8.13
N LYS A 103 14.16 8.18 8.28
CA LYS A 103 12.85 7.72 7.77
C LYS A 103 11.73 8.51 8.44
N ILE A 104 11.80 8.68 9.77
CA ILE A 104 10.83 9.46 10.53
C ILE A 104 10.79 10.91 10.05
N GLY A 105 11.96 11.54 9.86
CA GLY A 105 12.04 12.90 9.30
C GLY A 105 11.41 13.01 7.91
N GLY A 106 11.65 12.04 7.02
CA GLY A 106 11.02 11.98 5.70
C GLY A 106 9.50 11.81 5.75
N ILE A 107 9.00 10.98 6.66
CA ILE A 107 7.56 10.79 6.90
C ILE A 107 6.91 12.11 7.33
N VAL A 108 7.52 12.82 8.29
CA VAL A 108 7.02 14.12 8.76
C VAL A 108 6.98 15.14 7.61
N LEU A 109 8.00 15.16 6.74
CA LEU A 109 8.04 16.07 5.60
C LEU A 109 6.93 15.76 4.57
N ILE A 110 6.70 14.48 4.28
CA ILE A 110 5.62 14.05 3.37
C ILE A 110 4.26 14.44 3.96
N LEU A 111 4.04 14.17 5.25
CA LEU A 111 2.81 14.56 5.94
C LEU A 111 2.61 16.07 5.95
N ALA A 112 3.67 16.85 6.19
CA ALA A 112 3.62 18.31 6.09
C ALA A 112 3.22 18.76 4.68
N GLY A 113 3.80 18.17 3.63
CA GLY A 113 3.43 18.45 2.24
C GLY A 113 1.97 18.13 1.93
N ILE A 114 1.45 17.02 2.45
CA ILE A 114 0.03 16.64 2.30
C ILE A 114 -0.88 17.62 3.03
N VAL A 115 -0.53 18.04 4.25
CA VAL A 115 -1.30 19.03 5.01
C VAL A 115 -1.35 20.35 4.25
N VAL A 116 -0.22 20.83 3.72
CA VAL A 116 -0.18 22.05 2.90
C VAL A 116 -1.03 21.93 1.64
N LEU A 117 -1.03 20.78 0.97
CA LEU A 117 -1.87 20.53 -0.20
C LEU A 117 -3.37 20.45 0.14
N THR A 118 -3.70 19.94 1.33
CA THR A 118 -5.08 19.72 1.76
C THR A 118 -5.69 20.96 2.41
N TYR A 119 -4.89 21.81 3.04
CA TYR A 119 -5.33 23.04 3.70
C TYR A 119 -5.60 24.13 2.65
N ARG A 120 -6.83 24.14 2.12
CA ARG A 120 -7.45 25.29 1.44
C ARG A 120 -8.59 25.82 2.27
#